data_AF-A0A520CNL6-F1
#
_entry.id   AF-A0A520CNL6-F1
#
_cell.length_a   1.000
_cell.length_b   1.000
_cell.length_c   1.000
_cell.angle_alpha   90.00
_cell.angle_beta   90.00
_cell.angle_gamma   90.00
#
_symmetry.space_group_name_H-M   'P 1'
#
loop_
_entity.id
_entity.type
_entity.pdbx_description
1 polymer ?
#
loop_
_entity_poly.entity_id
_entity_poly.type
_entity_poly.pdbx_seq_one_letter_code
_entity_poly.pdbx_strand_id
1 'polypeptide(L)'
;IRAVAQSGKPVNIKKGQFLAPHDMKNVIDKARAAAREKGLAEDNFMACERGASFGYNNLVSDMRSLAIMRETNAPVVFDATHSVQLPGGQGTSSGGQREMVPVLSRAAVAVGVAGLFMETHPDPSKAMSDGPNAVPLKHMRALLETLVALDRVTKQNAFLEDSFQS
;
A
#
# COMPACT_ATOMS: atom_id res chain seq x y z
N ILE A 1 -15.71 5.92 5.81
CA ILE A 1 -15.78 5.58 4.36
C ILE A 1 -16.78 6.47 3.63
N ARG A 2 -18.10 6.41 3.91
CA ARG A 2 -19.11 7.21 3.18
C ARG A 2 -18.81 8.71 3.11
N ALA A 3 -18.52 9.35 4.25
CA ALA A 3 -18.22 10.78 4.31
C ALA A 3 -17.02 11.18 3.42
N VAL A 4 -15.93 10.41 3.46
CA VAL A 4 -14.74 10.70 2.63
C VAL A 4 -14.99 10.41 1.15
N ALA A 5 -15.76 9.37 0.82
CA ALA A 5 -16.15 9.07 -0.56
C ALA A 5 -17.06 10.14 -1.18
N GLN A 6 -17.79 10.88 -0.35
CA GLN A 6 -18.67 11.98 -0.75
C GLN A 6 -17.98 13.35 -0.78
N SER A 7 -16.66 13.40 -0.52
CA SER A 7 -15.92 14.67 -0.43
C SER A 7 -15.59 15.30 -1.79
N GLY A 8 -15.77 14.57 -2.89
CA GLY A 8 -15.36 15.01 -4.23
C GLY A 8 -13.85 14.97 -4.48
N LYS A 9 -13.07 14.34 -3.59
CA LYS A 9 -11.62 14.11 -3.75
C LYS A 9 -11.33 12.61 -3.92
N PRO A 10 -10.26 12.25 -4.66
CA PRO A 10 -9.78 10.87 -4.68
C PRO A 10 -9.46 10.37 -3.27
N VAL A 11 -9.74 9.09 -3.00
CA VAL A 11 -9.54 8.49 -1.67
C VAL A 11 -8.67 7.25 -1.79
N ASN A 12 -7.54 7.26 -1.07
CA ASN A 12 -6.71 6.09 -0.87
C ASN A 12 -7.16 5.32 0.37
N ILE A 13 -7.75 4.14 0.20
CA ILE A 13 -8.31 3.37 1.32
C ILE A 13 -7.29 2.31 1.75
N LYS A 14 -6.72 2.48 2.95
CA LYS A 14 -5.81 1.50 3.55
C LYS A 14 -6.59 0.24 3.97
N LYS A 15 -6.12 -0.92 3.51
CA LYS A 15 -6.61 -2.22 3.96
C LYS A 15 -6.32 -2.38 5.45
N GLY A 16 -7.34 -2.77 6.23
CA GLY A 16 -7.15 -3.11 7.63
C GLY A 16 -6.19 -4.31 7.78
N GLN A 17 -5.39 -4.31 8.85
CA GLN A 17 -4.47 -5.44 9.13
C GLN A 17 -5.22 -6.76 9.41
N PHE A 18 -6.50 -6.65 9.76
CA PHE A 18 -7.43 -7.76 10.01
C PHE A 18 -8.23 -8.20 8.78
N LEU A 19 -8.12 -7.50 7.64
CA LEU A 19 -8.89 -7.83 6.42
C LEU A 19 -8.09 -8.74 5.49
N ALA A 20 -8.79 -9.71 4.90
CA ALA A 20 -8.31 -10.44 3.74
C ALA A 20 -8.35 -9.54 2.49
N PRO A 21 -7.53 -9.81 1.46
CA PRO A 21 -7.50 -8.98 0.25
C PRO A 21 -8.85 -8.90 -0.49
N HIS A 22 -9.59 -10.01 -0.58
CA HIS A 22 -10.90 -10.03 -1.27
C HIS A 22 -11.95 -9.15 -0.60
N ASP A 23 -11.84 -8.90 0.72
CA ASP A 23 -12.76 -8.02 1.46
C ASP A 23 -12.68 -6.56 0.99
N MET A 24 -11.56 -6.15 0.39
CA MET A 24 -11.41 -4.79 -0.14
C MET A 24 -12.38 -4.50 -1.27
N LYS A 25 -12.88 -5.52 -1.98
CA LYS A 25 -13.93 -5.32 -3.00
C LYS A 25 -15.17 -4.69 -2.38
N ASN A 26 -15.64 -5.22 -1.25
CA ASN A 26 -16.80 -4.67 -0.54
C ASN A 26 -16.55 -3.24 -0.03
N VAL A 27 -15.32 -2.94 0.39
CA VAL A 27 -14.93 -1.62 0.86
C VAL A 27 -14.98 -0.59 -0.27
N ILE A 28 -14.41 -0.93 -1.43
CA ILE A 28 -14.40 -0.07 -2.62
C ILE A 28 -15.83 0.09 -3.16
N ASP A 29 -16.62 -0.98 -3.25
CA ASP A 29 -18.00 -0.91 -3.75
C ASP A 29 -18.90 -0.03 -2.87
N LYS A 30 -18.72 -0.07 -1.54
CA LYS A 30 -19.38 0.86 -0.61
C LYS A 30 -18.96 2.32 -0.82
N ALA A 31 -17.68 2.56 -1.13
CA ALA A 31 -17.19 3.90 -1.43
C ALA A 31 -17.77 4.43 -2.75
N ARG A 32 -17.81 3.59 -3.80
CA ARG A 32 -18.44 3.90 -5.10
C ARG A 32 -19.93 4.21 -4.96
N ALA A 33 -20.67 3.37 -4.24
CA ALA A 33 -22.09 3.62 -3.97
C ALA A 33 -22.31 4.96 -3.26
N ALA A 34 -21.48 5.29 -2.26
CA ALA A 34 -21.54 6.56 -1.56
C ALA A 34 -21.26 7.77 -2.47
N ALA A 35 -20.28 7.67 -3.38
CA ALA A 35 -19.99 8.71 -4.37
C ALA A 35 -21.14 8.89 -5.36
N ARG A 36 -21.72 7.79 -5.86
CA ARG A 36 -22.86 7.80 -6.78
C ARG A 36 -24.07 8.54 -6.24
N GLU A 37 -24.38 8.38 -4.95
CA GLU A 37 -25.47 9.12 -4.29
C GLU A 37 -25.29 10.65 -4.30
N LYS A 38 -24.06 11.14 -4.50
CA LYS A 38 -23.73 12.56 -4.63
C LYS A 38 -23.46 12.99 -6.07
N GLY A 39 -23.68 12.10 -7.05
CA GLY A 39 -23.37 12.37 -8.45
C GLY A 39 -21.88 12.52 -8.74
N LEU A 40 -21.01 11.92 -7.91
CA LEU A 40 -19.56 11.95 -8.07
C LEU A 40 -19.06 10.72 -8.85
N ALA A 41 -17.90 10.84 -9.48
CA ALA A 41 -17.30 9.76 -10.26
C ALA A 41 -16.80 8.61 -9.36
N GLU A 42 -17.02 7.37 -9.81
CA GLU A 42 -16.80 6.12 -9.05
C GLU A 42 -15.38 5.54 -9.21
N ASP A 43 -14.57 6.11 -10.10
CA ASP A 43 -13.19 5.72 -10.40
C ASP A 43 -12.15 6.48 -9.57
N ASN A 44 -12.57 7.12 -8.49
CA ASN A 44 -11.75 7.97 -7.61
C ASN A 44 -11.20 7.25 -6.36
N PHE A 45 -11.16 5.92 -6.36
CA PHE A 45 -10.78 5.13 -5.18
C PHE A 45 -9.56 4.27 -5.49
N MET A 46 -8.63 4.19 -4.53
CA MET A 46 -7.48 3.29 -4.57
C MET A 46 -7.52 2.31 -3.39
N ALA A 47 -7.00 1.11 -3.58
CA ALA A 47 -6.84 0.09 -2.54
C ALA A 47 -5.37 0.02 -2.10
N CYS A 48 -5.10 0.32 -0.83
CA CYS A 48 -3.73 0.43 -0.33
C CYS A 48 -3.37 -0.70 0.63
N GLU A 49 -2.44 -1.56 0.22
CA GLU A 49 -1.84 -2.60 1.08
C GLU A 49 -0.89 -1.96 2.10
N ARG A 50 -0.92 -2.43 3.36
CA ARG A 50 -0.07 -1.95 4.46
C ARG A 50 0.32 -3.04 5.47
N GLY A 51 0.26 -4.31 5.07
CA GLY A 51 0.52 -5.49 5.88
C GLY A 51 -0.74 -6.06 6.53
N ALA A 52 -0.70 -7.38 6.80
CA ALA A 52 -1.71 -8.10 7.57
C ALA A 52 -1.10 -8.60 8.89
N SER A 53 -1.92 -8.71 9.94
CA SER A 53 -1.47 -9.23 11.25
C SER A 53 -0.87 -10.62 11.11
N PHE A 54 0.33 -10.80 11.65
CA PHE A 54 1.04 -12.07 11.64
C PHE A 54 1.48 -12.47 13.05
N GLY A 55 0.57 -13.08 13.80
CA GLY A 55 0.74 -13.27 15.23
C GLY A 55 0.71 -11.94 15.99
N TYR A 56 1.40 -11.88 17.13
CA TYR A 56 1.47 -10.68 17.95
C TYR A 56 2.64 -9.78 17.54
N ASN A 57 2.40 -8.46 17.57
CA ASN A 57 3.41 -7.41 17.36
C ASN A 57 4.15 -7.47 16.01
N ASN A 58 3.57 -8.13 15.01
CA ASN A 58 4.20 -8.29 13.71
C ASN A 58 3.19 -8.22 12.56
N LEU A 59 3.69 -7.83 11.39
CA LEU A 59 2.94 -7.79 10.14
C LEU A 59 3.67 -8.61 9.08
N VAL A 60 2.89 -9.23 8.19
CA VAL A 60 3.41 -9.85 6.97
C VAL A 60 2.80 -9.17 5.76
N SER A 61 3.62 -8.96 4.74
CA SER A 61 3.19 -8.43 3.46
C SER A 61 2.96 -9.57 2.47
N ASP A 62 1.72 -10.05 2.37
CA ASP A 62 1.34 -11.07 1.40
C ASP A 62 1.29 -10.47 -0.01
N MET A 63 2.27 -10.80 -0.86
CA MET A 63 2.34 -10.29 -2.23
C MET A 63 1.14 -10.69 -3.09
N ARG A 64 0.45 -11.79 -2.77
CA ARG A 64 -0.78 -12.21 -3.47
C ARG A 64 -1.88 -11.17 -3.30
N SER A 65 -1.90 -10.45 -2.17
CA SER A 65 -2.85 -9.38 -1.90
C SER A 65 -2.86 -8.31 -2.99
N LEU A 66 -1.67 -7.97 -3.51
CA LEU A 66 -1.53 -6.95 -4.55
C LEU A 66 -2.21 -7.36 -5.86
N ALA A 67 -2.10 -8.63 -6.24
CA ALA A 67 -2.75 -9.18 -7.42
C ALA A 67 -4.26 -9.36 -7.19
N ILE A 68 -4.68 -9.95 -6.06
CA ILE A 68 -6.10 -10.17 -5.74
C ILE A 68 -6.86 -8.85 -5.68
N MET A 69 -6.29 -7.79 -5.09
CA MET A 69 -6.98 -6.50 -5.01
C MET A 69 -7.19 -5.82 -6.37
N ARG A 70 -6.59 -6.29 -7.47
CA ARG A 70 -6.91 -5.81 -8.83
C ARG A 70 -8.37 -6.10 -9.19
N GLU A 71 -8.97 -7.16 -8.64
CA GLU A 71 -10.40 -7.50 -8.83
C GLU A 71 -11.36 -6.40 -8.34
N THR A 72 -10.88 -5.47 -7.52
CA THR A 72 -11.66 -4.29 -7.12
C THR A 72 -11.85 -3.28 -8.26
N ASN A 73 -11.12 -3.42 -9.37
CA ASN A 73 -11.03 -2.43 -10.46
C ASN A 73 -10.62 -1.03 -9.95
N ALA A 74 -9.84 -0.98 -8.87
CA ALA A 74 -9.26 0.24 -8.32
C ALA A 74 -7.73 0.14 -8.42
N PRO A 75 -7.00 1.27 -8.59
CA PRO A 75 -5.55 1.24 -8.55
C PRO A 75 -5.06 0.72 -7.20
N VAL A 76 -4.17 -0.27 -7.23
CA VAL A 76 -3.56 -0.87 -6.04
C VAL A 76 -2.29 -0.10 -5.67
N VAL A 77 -2.22 0.39 -4.44
CA VAL A 77 -1.07 1.09 -3.86
C VAL A 77 -0.41 0.19 -2.82
N PHE A 78 0.92 0.23 -2.74
CA PHE A 78 1.65 -0.45 -1.66
C PHE A 78 2.28 0.56 -0.70
N ASP A 79 1.91 0.48 0.57
CA ASP A 79 2.51 1.25 1.66
C ASP A 79 3.72 0.51 2.23
N ALA A 80 4.91 0.89 1.76
CA ALA A 80 6.14 0.20 2.11
C ALA A 80 6.58 0.45 3.56
N THR A 81 6.31 1.64 4.09
CA THR A 81 6.75 2.03 5.44
C THR A 81 5.90 1.41 6.54
N HIS A 82 4.59 1.35 6.37
CA HIS A 82 3.72 0.76 7.39
C HIS A 82 3.66 -0.76 7.32
N SER A 83 4.06 -1.37 6.19
CA SER A 83 4.17 -2.82 6.05
C SER A 83 5.34 -3.43 6.83
N VAL A 84 6.33 -2.62 7.24
CA VAL A 84 7.49 -3.05 8.05
C VAL A 84 7.38 -2.64 9.52
N GLN A 85 6.22 -2.12 9.92
CA GLN A 85 5.94 -1.70 11.29
C GLN A 85 5.86 -2.93 12.20
N LEU A 86 6.35 -2.77 13.44
CA LEU A 86 6.13 -3.73 14.52
C LEU A 86 5.12 -3.13 15.51
N PRO A 87 3.81 -3.43 15.37
CA PRO A 87 2.76 -2.78 16.15
C PRO A 87 2.95 -3.00 17.65
N GLY A 88 2.99 -1.91 18.42
CA GLY A 88 3.23 -1.96 19.88
C GLY A 88 4.61 -2.50 20.30
N GLY A 89 5.54 -2.67 19.36
CA GLY A 89 6.86 -3.28 19.61
C GLY A 89 7.77 -2.49 20.55
N GLN A 90 7.42 -1.24 20.90
CA GLN A 90 8.16 -0.42 21.88
C GLN A 90 7.30 -0.06 23.12
N GLY A 91 6.20 -0.76 23.37
CA GLY A 91 5.30 -0.50 24.49
C GLY A 91 4.42 0.74 24.30
N THR A 92 5.01 1.93 24.32
CA THR A 92 4.28 3.22 24.17
C THR A 92 4.22 3.73 22.73
N SER A 93 5.00 3.14 21.82
CA SER A 93 5.00 3.49 20.40
C SER A 93 5.21 2.25 19.52
N SER A 94 5.04 2.43 18.21
CA SER A 94 5.32 1.36 17.26
C SER A 94 6.81 1.31 16.93
N GLY A 95 7.36 0.09 16.93
CA GLY A 95 8.68 -0.16 16.37
C GLY A 95 8.65 -0.19 14.84
N GLY A 96 9.79 -0.50 14.25
CA GLY A 96 9.93 -0.52 12.80
C GLY A 96 11.21 -1.16 12.30
N GLN A 97 11.16 -1.66 11.07
CA GLN A 97 12.29 -2.29 10.37
C GLN A 97 12.57 -1.57 9.05
N ARG A 98 13.06 -0.32 9.11
CA ARG A 98 13.33 0.48 7.89
C ARG A 98 14.21 -0.21 6.86
N GLU A 99 15.12 -1.07 7.30
CA GLU A 99 16.01 -1.84 6.45
C GLU A 99 15.24 -2.75 5.50
N MET A 100 14.00 -3.11 5.85
CA MET A 100 13.09 -3.90 5.03
C MET A 100 12.27 -3.04 4.06
N VAL A 101 12.23 -1.71 4.18
CA VAL A 101 11.47 -0.85 3.26
C VAL A 101 11.95 -1.00 1.82
N PRO A 102 13.26 -0.93 1.49
CA PRO A 102 13.73 -1.19 0.14
C PRO A 102 13.42 -2.60 -0.35
N VAL A 103 13.45 -3.60 0.55
CA VAL A 103 13.19 -5.01 0.22
C VAL A 103 11.73 -5.18 -0.24
N LEU A 104 10.77 -4.74 0.59
CA LEU A 104 9.36 -4.88 0.29
C LEU A 104 8.91 -3.96 -0.85
N SER A 105 9.55 -2.78 -1.00
CA SER A 105 9.27 -1.90 -2.14
C SER A 105 9.64 -2.56 -3.47
N ARG A 106 10.82 -3.20 -3.56
CA ARG A 106 11.20 -3.94 -4.77
C ARG A 106 10.25 -5.09 -5.07
N ALA A 107 9.88 -5.85 -4.04
CA ALA A 107 8.93 -6.96 -4.19
C ALA A 107 7.58 -6.48 -4.72
N ALA A 108 6.98 -5.45 -4.10
CA ALA A 108 5.68 -4.93 -4.50
C ALA A 108 5.69 -4.31 -5.91
N VAL A 109 6.75 -3.56 -6.26
CA VAL A 109 6.87 -2.99 -7.61
C VAL A 109 7.05 -4.09 -8.66
N ALA A 110 7.85 -5.13 -8.37
CA ALA A 110 8.03 -6.26 -9.27
C ALA A 110 6.75 -7.08 -9.49
N VAL A 111 5.86 -7.14 -8.48
CA VAL A 111 4.51 -7.73 -8.61
C VAL A 111 3.62 -6.92 -9.55
N GLY A 112 3.84 -5.60 -9.65
CA GLY A 112 3.03 -4.70 -10.47
C GLY A 112 1.93 -4.02 -9.65
N VAL A 113 2.23 -2.83 -9.14
CA VAL A 113 1.30 -1.95 -8.44
C VAL A 113 1.09 -0.65 -9.20
N ALA A 114 -0.03 0.04 -8.96
CA ALA A 114 -0.30 1.33 -9.57
C ALA A 114 0.49 2.47 -8.90
N GLY A 115 0.82 2.32 -7.62
CA GLY A 115 1.58 3.32 -6.89
C GLY A 115 2.28 2.78 -5.65
N LEU A 116 3.20 3.59 -5.14
CA LEU A 116 3.93 3.33 -3.91
C LEU A 116 3.65 4.46 -2.92
N PHE A 117 3.41 4.12 -1.67
CA PHE A 117 3.38 5.04 -0.55
C PHE A 117 4.62 4.78 0.32
N MET A 118 5.30 5.86 0.72
CA MET A 118 6.53 5.78 1.50
C MET A 118 6.72 7.06 2.32
N GLU A 119 7.00 6.89 3.60
CA GLU A 119 7.42 7.98 4.48
C GLU A 119 8.94 8.16 4.47
N THR A 120 9.37 9.41 4.54
CA THR A 120 10.79 9.78 4.57
C THR A 120 11.04 10.95 5.50
N HIS A 121 12.26 11.05 6.02
CA HIS A 121 12.66 12.17 6.87
C HIS A 121 14.15 12.50 6.65
N PRO A 122 14.58 13.78 6.74
CA PRO A 122 15.99 14.15 6.64
C PRO A 122 16.86 13.46 7.71
N ASP A 123 16.34 13.39 8.93
CA ASP A 123 16.95 12.71 10.07
C ASP A 123 15.90 11.87 10.81
N PRO A 124 15.62 10.63 10.37
CA PRO A 124 14.53 9.84 10.94
C PRO A 124 14.61 9.60 12.47
N SER A 125 15.77 9.82 13.10
CA SER A 125 15.90 9.73 14.57
C SER A 125 15.17 10.87 15.30
N LYS A 126 14.91 11.98 14.61
CA LYS A 126 14.21 13.16 15.12
C LYS A 126 12.75 13.27 14.64
N ALA A 127 12.26 12.26 13.93
CA ALA A 127 10.87 12.27 13.46
C ALA A 127 9.91 12.14 14.64
N MET A 128 8.85 12.96 14.65
CA MET A 128 7.85 12.99 15.73
C MET A 128 6.87 11.82 15.69
N SER A 129 6.77 11.12 14.55
CA SER A 129 5.98 9.90 14.37
C SER A 129 6.72 8.98 13.41
N ASP A 130 6.58 7.67 13.62
CA ASP A 130 7.01 6.59 12.70
C ASP A 130 8.47 6.68 12.22
N GLY A 131 9.31 7.39 12.98
CA GLY A 131 10.74 7.55 12.74
C GLY A 131 11.43 6.22 12.44
N PRO A 132 11.25 5.15 13.24
CA PRO A 132 11.86 3.84 12.98
C PRO A 132 11.60 3.27 11.58
N ASN A 133 10.45 3.58 10.95
CA ASN A 133 10.07 3.10 9.62
C ASN A 133 10.49 4.05 8.48
N ALA A 134 10.67 5.34 8.76
CA ALA A 134 10.94 6.35 7.73
C ALA A 134 12.29 6.13 7.02
N VAL A 135 12.28 6.18 5.69
CA VAL A 135 13.49 6.10 4.88
C VAL A 135 14.29 7.40 5.03
N PRO A 136 15.61 7.38 5.26
CA PRO A 136 16.40 8.61 5.26
C PRO A 136 16.35 9.30 3.90
N LEU A 137 15.96 10.58 3.87
CA LEU A 137 15.65 11.32 2.64
C LEU A 137 16.79 11.30 1.61
N LYS A 138 18.04 11.33 2.07
CA LYS A 138 19.23 11.25 1.22
C LYS A 138 19.31 9.99 0.35
N HIS A 139 18.61 8.91 0.71
CA HIS A 139 18.61 7.65 -0.03
C HIS A 139 17.41 7.50 -0.98
N MET A 140 16.44 8.42 -0.95
CA MET A 140 15.20 8.30 -1.73
C MET A 140 15.46 8.24 -3.24
N ARG A 141 16.39 9.05 -3.76
CA ARG A 141 16.73 9.03 -5.20
C ARG A 141 17.20 7.65 -5.66
N ALA A 142 18.20 7.09 -4.98
CA ALA A 142 18.77 5.79 -5.34
C ALA A 142 17.74 4.66 -5.25
N LEU A 143 16.86 4.71 -4.24
CA LEU A 143 15.75 3.77 -4.13
C LEU A 143 14.78 3.92 -5.31
N LEU A 144 14.30 5.13 -5.58
CA LEU A 144 13.33 5.39 -6.66
C LEU A 144 13.87 5.02 -8.04
N GLU A 145 15.15 5.25 -8.32
CA GLU A 145 15.79 4.85 -9.58
C GLU A 145 15.70 3.33 -9.80
N THR A 146 15.94 2.54 -8.75
CA THR A 146 15.77 1.07 -8.79
C THR A 146 14.31 0.69 -9.02
N LEU A 147 13.38 1.33 -8.31
CA LEU A 147 11.96 1.02 -8.40
C LEU A 147 11.38 1.36 -9.78
N VAL A 148 11.79 2.48 -10.39
CA VAL A 148 11.38 2.84 -11.76
C VAL A 148 11.89 1.81 -12.78
N ALA A 149 13.11 1.28 -12.61
CA ALA A 149 13.62 0.24 -13.49
C ALA A 149 12.80 -1.06 -13.38
N LEU A 150 12.46 -1.48 -12.16
CA LEU A 150 11.59 -2.63 -11.92
C LEU A 150 10.18 -2.43 -12.49
N ASP A 151 9.58 -1.26 -12.25
CA ASP A 151 8.24 -0.94 -12.75
C ASP A 151 8.16 -1.03 -14.28
N ARG A 152 9.16 -0.47 -14.97
CA ARG A 152 9.24 -0.51 -16.44
C ARG A 152 9.32 -1.92 -17.00
N VAL A 153 10.20 -2.77 -16.44
CA VAL A 153 10.35 -4.15 -16.95
C VAL A 153 9.12 -4.99 -16.64
N THR A 154 8.56 -4.84 -15.43
CA THR A 154 7.36 -5.57 -15.00
C THR A 154 6.13 -5.20 -15.83
N LYS A 155 5.98 -3.93 -16.22
CA LYS A 155 4.83 -3.43 -17.01
C LYS A 155 5.06 -3.41 -18.52
N GLN A 156 6.20 -3.90 -19.01
CA GLN A 156 6.50 -3.90 -20.44
C GLN A 156 5.58 -4.84 -21.23
N ASN A 157 5.13 -5.93 -20.59
CA ASN A 157 4.22 -6.91 -21.16
C ASN A 157 2.98 -7.05 -20.24
N ALA A 158 1.94 -7.72 -20.72
CA ALA A 158 0.84 -8.14 -19.86
C ALA A 158 1.34 -9.08 -18.75
N PHE A 159 0.67 -9.05 -17.59
CA PHE A 159 1.02 -9.94 -16.49
C PHE A 159 0.64 -11.39 -16.83
N LEU A 160 1.56 -12.33 -16.59
CA LEU A 160 1.34 -13.73 -16.99
C LEU A 160 0.17 -14.36 -16.23
N GLU A 161 -0.05 -13.96 -14.98
CA GLU A 161 -1.17 -14.43 -14.17
C GLU A 161 -2.55 -14.10 -14.76
N ASP A 162 -2.65 -13.06 -15.60
CA ASP A 162 -3.91 -12.72 -16.30
C ASP A 162 -4.29 -13.80 -17.32
N SER A 163 -3.33 -14.61 -17.78
CA SER A 163 -3.56 -15.72 -18.72
C SER A 163 -3.98 -17.02 -18.05
N PHE A 164 -3.93 -17.10 -16.72
CA PHE A 164 -4.27 -18.33 -15.97
C PHE A 164 -5.76 -18.42 -15.59
N GLN A 165 -6.52 -17.36 -15.83
CA GLN A 165 -7.95 -17.28 -15.52
C GLN A 165 -8.85 -17.66 -16.72
N SER A 166 -8.27 -18.25 -17.78
CA SER A 166 -8.97 -18.76 -18.96
C SER A 166 -9.68 -20.09 -18.70
#